data_AF-A0A243AH74-F1
#
_entry.id   AF-A0A243AH74-F1
#
_cell.length_a   1.000
_cell.length_b   1.000
_cell.length_c   1.000
_cell.angle_alpha   90.00
_cell.angle_beta   90.00
_cell.angle_gamma   90.00
#
_symmetry.space_group_name_H-M   'P 1'
#
loop_
_entity.id
_entity.type
_entity.pdbx_description
1 polymer ?
#
loop_
_entity_poly.entity_id
_entity_poly.type
_entity_poly.pdbx_seq_one_letter_code
_entity_poly.pdbx_strand_id
1 'polypeptide(L)'
;MNINEKAIEMFEQNEYVEAMELFQQAVHESRGVQSLNNLAWMYFYEEENDGKALELIKEAVKLNPSSYFPYNILGEIYMKQEKWEEAKEKLDAFNRKSDDFVGEINVADLYVELNCYKEAIEWFEKGYKEYWKSPNWIGRFVYALYKANNFSRINEVIRESIEVKTAEIEDVQNEEVEGNWTENDKKELIEEYIEENNCYKKMIERIESGYVPGLEFETDYIGACYLFGCKRHNHLEYEE
;
A
#
# COMPACT_ATOMS: atom_id res chain seq x y z
N MET A 1 -16.91 10.72 17.61
CA MET A 1 -16.29 9.40 17.72
C MET A 1 -17.39 8.37 17.68
N ASN A 2 -17.81 7.97 16.49
CA ASN A 2 -18.55 6.71 16.35
C ASN A 2 -17.61 5.53 16.70
N ILE A 3 -18.16 4.33 16.84
CA ILE A 3 -17.38 3.17 17.28
C ILE A 3 -16.23 2.82 16.33
N ASN A 4 -16.40 3.02 15.03
CA ASN A 4 -15.35 2.83 14.03
C ASN A 4 -14.19 3.82 14.21
N GLU A 5 -14.50 5.11 14.41
CA GLU A 5 -13.46 6.13 14.63
C GLU A 5 -12.63 5.79 15.89
N LYS A 6 -13.29 5.29 16.95
CA LYS A 6 -12.59 4.86 18.16
C LYS A 6 -11.73 3.61 17.90
N ALA A 7 -12.24 2.65 17.14
CA ALA A 7 -11.49 1.44 16.79
C ALA A 7 -10.23 1.78 15.98
N ILE A 8 -10.34 2.70 15.02
CA ILE A 8 -9.19 3.21 14.24
C ILE A 8 -8.19 3.92 15.15
N GLU A 9 -8.65 4.76 16.09
CA GLU A 9 -7.75 5.43 17.04
C GLU A 9 -6.97 4.44 17.91
N MET A 10 -7.64 3.40 18.44
CA MET A 10 -6.97 2.33 19.21
C MET A 10 -5.96 1.59 18.34
N PHE A 11 -6.31 1.29 17.09
CA PHE A 11 -5.42 0.65 16.14
C PHE A 11 -4.17 1.51 15.88
N GLU A 12 -4.32 2.82 15.65
CA GLU A 12 -3.20 3.76 15.47
C GLU A 12 -2.32 3.87 16.72
N GLN A 13 -2.86 3.56 17.91
CA GLN A 13 -2.13 3.52 19.17
C GLN A 13 -1.45 2.16 19.43
N ASN A 14 -1.53 1.21 18.49
CA ASN A 14 -1.08 -0.18 18.63
C ASN A 14 -1.85 -0.98 19.69
N GLU A 15 -3.05 -0.53 20.06
CA GLU A 15 -3.96 -1.23 20.98
C GLU A 15 -4.83 -2.22 20.17
N TYR A 16 -4.19 -3.25 19.59
CA TYR A 16 -4.81 -4.17 18.62
C TYR A 16 -5.98 -4.98 19.18
N VAL A 17 -5.91 -5.38 20.46
CA VAL A 17 -6.97 -6.17 21.10
C VAL A 17 -8.22 -5.32 21.27
N GLU A 18 -8.07 -4.11 21.81
CA GLU A 18 -9.13 -3.14 21.99
C GLU A 18 -9.72 -2.70 20.64
N ALA A 19 -8.87 -2.46 19.64
CA ALA A 19 -9.30 -2.16 18.28
C ALA A 19 -10.15 -3.29 17.69
N MET A 20 -9.69 -4.54 17.81
CA MET A 20 -10.42 -5.73 17.34
C MET A 20 -11.80 -5.86 17.99
N GLU A 21 -11.91 -5.68 19.30
CA GLU A 21 -13.20 -5.73 20.02
C GLU A 21 -14.16 -4.65 19.50
N LEU A 22 -13.65 -3.43 19.29
CA LEU A 22 -14.45 -2.32 18.78
C LEU A 22 -14.87 -2.53 17.32
N PHE A 23 -14.00 -3.09 16.45
CA PHE A 23 -14.38 -3.44 15.08
C PHE A 23 -15.44 -4.55 15.03
N GLN A 24 -15.35 -5.54 15.93
CA GLN A 24 -16.39 -6.57 16.05
C GLN A 24 -17.73 -5.97 16.49
N GLN A 25 -17.71 -5.07 17.48
CA GLN A 25 -18.91 -4.36 17.91
C GLN A 25 -19.46 -3.45 16.80
N ALA A 26 -18.60 -2.77 16.03
CA ALA A 26 -19.02 -1.92 14.92
C ALA A 26 -19.80 -2.71 13.86
N VAL A 27 -19.31 -3.91 13.49
CA VAL A 27 -19.99 -4.83 12.57
C VAL A 27 -21.28 -5.39 13.16
N HIS A 28 -21.38 -5.54 14.48
CA HIS A 28 -22.61 -5.95 15.15
C HIS A 28 -23.68 -4.85 15.12
N GLU A 29 -23.29 -3.59 15.29
CA GLU A 29 -24.19 -2.44 15.27
C GLU A 29 -24.67 -2.09 13.85
N SER A 30 -23.77 -2.10 12.88
CA SER A 30 -24.09 -1.83 11.48
C SER A 30 -23.16 -2.60 10.54
N ARG A 31 -23.74 -3.31 9.57
CA ARG A 31 -23.02 -4.07 8.54
C ARG A 31 -22.86 -3.25 7.26
N GLY A 32 -22.19 -2.11 7.38
CA GLY A 32 -21.85 -1.23 6.26
C GLY A 32 -20.51 -1.61 5.62
N VAL A 33 -20.17 -0.97 4.49
CA VAL A 33 -18.89 -1.19 3.79
C VAL A 33 -17.72 -0.97 4.73
N GLN A 34 -17.72 0.16 5.48
CA GLN A 34 -16.64 0.52 6.38
C GLN A 34 -16.39 -0.54 7.46
N SER A 35 -17.42 -0.87 8.24
CA SER A 35 -17.26 -1.79 9.38
C SER A 35 -16.87 -3.19 8.92
N LEU A 36 -17.48 -3.69 7.84
CA LEU A 36 -17.14 -4.98 7.25
C LEU A 36 -15.69 -5.01 6.72
N ASN A 37 -15.26 -3.95 6.02
CA ASN A 37 -13.91 -3.83 5.50
C ASN A 37 -12.86 -3.80 6.61
N ASN A 38 -13.06 -2.97 7.64
CA ASN A 38 -12.07 -2.78 8.70
C ASN A 38 -11.91 -4.05 9.55
N LEU A 39 -13.01 -4.74 9.86
CA LEU A 39 -12.91 -6.02 10.56
C LEU A 39 -12.31 -7.12 9.67
N ALA A 40 -12.62 -7.13 8.36
CA ALA A 40 -11.98 -8.06 7.43
C ALA A 40 -10.47 -7.82 7.34
N TRP A 41 -10.05 -6.56 7.32
CA TRP A 41 -8.63 -6.18 7.35
C TRP A 41 -7.94 -6.73 8.59
N MET A 42 -8.51 -6.51 9.79
CA MET A 42 -7.98 -7.05 11.04
C MET A 42 -7.88 -8.57 11.01
N TYR A 43 -8.90 -9.27 10.51
CA TYR A 43 -8.81 -10.72 10.40
C TYR A 43 -7.77 -11.18 9.39
N PHE A 44 -7.56 -10.46 8.29
CA PHE A 44 -6.64 -10.90 7.24
C PHE A 44 -5.18 -10.63 7.58
N TYR A 45 -4.84 -9.42 8.02
CA TYR A 45 -3.46 -9.00 8.23
C TYR A 45 -2.97 -9.23 9.67
N GLU A 46 -3.80 -9.02 10.68
CA GLU A 46 -3.37 -9.17 12.09
C GLU A 46 -3.55 -10.60 12.61
N GLU A 47 -4.67 -11.25 12.29
CA GLU A 47 -4.99 -12.59 12.79
C GLU A 47 -4.68 -13.71 11.79
N GLU A 48 -4.25 -13.37 10.57
CA GLU A 48 -4.02 -14.30 9.46
C GLU A 48 -5.20 -15.27 9.20
N ASN A 49 -6.42 -14.83 9.49
CA ASN A 49 -7.64 -15.60 9.41
C ASN A 49 -8.41 -15.31 8.10
N ASP A 50 -7.88 -15.85 7.01
CA ASP A 50 -8.43 -15.72 5.66
C ASP A 50 -9.93 -16.10 5.58
N GLY A 51 -10.36 -17.09 6.36
CA GLY A 51 -11.74 -17.58 6.35
C GLY A 51 -12.73 -16.53 6.82
N LYS A 52 -12.48 -15.93 8.00
CA LYS A 52 -13.32 -14.87 8.55
C LYS A 52 -13.26 -13.59 7.70
N ALA A 53 -12.06 -13.22 7.24
CA ALA A 53 -11.88 -12.08 6.36
C ALA A 53 -12.68 -12.24 5.07
N LEU A 54 -12.64 -13.43 4.45
CA LEU A 54 -13.35 -13.74 3.21
C LEU A 54 -14.87 -13.61 3.35
N GLU A 55 -15.43 -14.06 4.47
CA GLU A 55 -16.87 -13.94 4.74
C GLU A 55 -17.32 -12.48 4.78
N LEU A 56 -16.59 -11.65 5.54
CA LEU A 56 -16.90 -10.22 5.70
C LEU A 56 -16.70 -9.44 4.41
N ILE A 57 -15.58 -9.65 3.72
CA ILE A 57 -15.23 -8.85 2.54
C ILE A 57 -16.13 -9.18 1.35
N LYS A 58 -16.59 -10.43 1.23
CA LYS A 58 -17.61 -10.80 0.24
C LYS A 58 -18.93 -10.10 0.49
N GLU A 59 -19.27 -9.83 1.75
CA GLU A 59 -20.45 -9.03 2.07
C GLU A 59 -20.24 -7.56 1.73
N ALA A 60 -19.08 -6.99 2.08
CA ALA A 60 -18.74 -5.61 1.73
C ALA A 60 -18.80 -5.37 0.22
N VAL A 61 -18.22 -6.26 -0.59
CA VAL A 61 -18.25 -6.16 -2.07
C VAL A 61 -19.67 -6.27 -2.65
N LYS A 62 -20.58 -7.02 -2.01
CA LYS A 62 -21.99 -7.10 -2.46
C LYS A 62 -22.75 -5.78 -2.29
N LEU A 63 -22.26 -4.89 -1.43
CA LEU A 63 -22.81 -3.54 -1.28
C LEU A 63 -22.42 -2.61 -2.44
N ASN A 64 -21.61 -3.10 -3.40
CA ASN A 64 -21.08 -2.35 -4.54
C ASN A 64 -20.39 -1.03 -4.13
N PRO A 65 -19.37 -1.10 -3.25
CA PRO A 65 -18.66 0.09 -2.84
C PRO A 65 -17.98 0.76 -4.04
N SER A 66 -17.93 2.10 -4.05
CA SER A 66 -17.08 2.85 -4.99
C SER A 66 -15.60 2.63 -4.71
N SER A 67 -15.27 2.54 -3.42
CA SER A 67 -13.92 2.38 -2.91
C SER A 67 -13.31 1.03 -3.24
N TYR A 68 -11.99 1.01 -3.42
CA TYR A 68 -11.24 -0.16 -3.83
C TYR A 68 -10.85 -1.10 -2.68
N PHE A 69 -10.81 -0.65 -1.41
CA PHE A 69 -10.33 -1.47 -0.28
C PHE A 69 -11.01 -2.85 -0.20
N PRO A 70 -12.34 -2.96 -0.34
CA PRO A 70 -12.99 -4.27 -0.28
C PRO A 70 -12.60 -5.20 -1.44
N TYR A 71 -12.39 -4.63 -2.62
CA TYR A 71 -11.95 -5.38 -3.80
C TYR A 71 -10.49 -5.81 -3.69
N ASN A 72 -9.64 -4.95 -3.11
CA ASN A 72 -8.23 -5.20 -2.84
C ASN A 72 -8.05 -6.42 -1.92
N ILE A 73 -8.65 -6.38 -0.73
CA ILE A 73 -8.56 -7.48 0.25
C ILE A 73 -9.14 -8.78 -0.35
N LEU A 74 -10.26 -8.71 -1.07
CA LEU A 74 -10.85 -9.89 -1.71
C LEU A 74 -9.92 -10.46 -2.80
N GLY A 75 -9.27 -9.59 -3.59
CA GLY A 75 -8.29 -9.98 -4.58
C GLY A 75 -7.10 -10.70 -3.96
N GLU A 76 -6.54 -10.16 -2.88
CA GLU A 76 -5.42 -10.77 -2.14
C GLU A 76 -5.78 -12.14 -1.56
N ILE A 77 -6.95 -12.28 -0.93
CA ILE A 77 -7.42 -13.56 -0.43
C ILE A 77 -7.54 -14.58 -1.58
N TYR A 78 -8.03 -14.15 -2.75
CA TYR A 78 -8.10 -15.03 -3.92
C TYR A 78 -6.73 -15.40 -4.48
N MET A 79 -5.76 -14.49 -4.51
CA MET A 79 -4.38 -14.81 -4.90
C MET A 79 -3.72 -15.80 -3.94
N LYS A 80 -3.90 -15.62 -2.63
CA LYS A 80 -3.43 -16.58 -1.60
C LYS A 80 -4.07 -17.96 -1.76
N GLN A 81 -5.28 -18.02 -2.34
CA GLN A 81 -5.98 -19.26 -2.70
C GLN A 81 -5.68 -19.76 -4.11
N GLU A 82 -4.72 -19.16 -4.82
CA GLU A 82 -4.36 -19.46 -6.22
C GLU A 82 -5.53 -19.30 -7.22
N LYS A 83 -6.52 -18.47 -6.88
CA LYS A 83 -7.68 -18.13 -7.71
C LYS A 83 -7.43 -16.87 -8.51
N TRP A 84 -6.49 -16.97 -9.45
CA TRP A 84 -5.96 -15.83 -10.20
C TRP A 84 -7.01 -15.10 -11.04
N GLU A 85 -7.92 -15.84 -11.69
CA GLU A 85 -8.97 -15.26 -12.52
C GLU A 85 -10.00 -14.51 -11.67
N GLU A 86 -10.44 -15.11 -10.56
CA GLU A 86 -11.36 -14.44 -9.64
C GLU A 86 -10.73 -13.21 -8.99
N ALA A 87 -9.44 -13.28 -8.62
CA ALA A 87 -8.72 -12.12 -8.10
C ALA A 87 -8.72 -10.97 -9.10
N LYS A 88 -8.37 -11.25 -10.36
CA LYS A 88 -8.38 -10.25 -11.44
C LYS A 88 -9.77 -9.66 -11.65
N GLU A 89 -10.81 -10.49 -11.70
CA GLU A 89 -12.20 -10.03 -11.88
C GLU A 89 -12.58 -9.01 -10.79
N LYS A 90 -12.15 -9.23 -9.54
CA LYS A 90 -12.47 -8.30 -8.44
C LYS A 90 -11.67 -7.01 -8.50
N LEU A 91 -10.39 -7.06 -8.88
CA LEU A 91 -9.60 -5.85 -9.08
C LEU A 91 -10.05 -5.03 -10.30
N ASP A 92 -10.70 -5.66 -11.27
CA ASP A 92 -11.28 -4.94 -12.42
C ASP A 92 -12.62 -4.26 -12.09
N ALA A 93 -13.25 -4.60 -10.96
CA ALA A 93 -14.63 -4.23 -10.66
C ALA A 93 -14.81 -2.87 -9.96
N PHE A 94 -13.78 -2.32 -9.32
CA PHE A 94 -13.90 -1.03 -8.62
C PHE A 94 -13.92 0.16 -9.59
N ASN A 95 -14.39 1.31 -9.13
CA ASN A 95 -14.44 2.52 -9.96
C ASN A 95 -13.03 3.12 -10.17
N ARG A 96 -12.38 2.76 -11.26
CA ARG A 96 -11.02 3.24 -11.63
C ARG A 96 -10.92 4.75 -11.94
N LYS A 97 -12.04 5.48 -11.95
CA LYS A 97 -12.14 6.91 -12.28
C LYS A 97 -12.53 7.77 -11.07
N SER A 98 -12.46 7.26 -9.84
CA SER A 98 -12.62 8.14 -8.69
C SER A 98 -11.46 9.14 -8.71
N ASP A 99 -11.77 10.44 -8.72
CA ASP A 99 -10.75 11.51 -8.78
C ASP A 99 -9.93 11.58 -7.49
N ASP A 100 -10.45 11.03 -6.40
CA ASP A 100 -9.86 10.99 -5.07
C ASP A 100 -9.32 9.58 -4.72
N PHE A 101 -9.10 8.73 -5.74
CA PHE A 101 -8.58 7.38 -5.54
C PHE A 101 -7.22 7.44 -4.83
N VAL A 102 -7.10 6.69 -3.73
CA VAL A 102 -5.85 6.50 -3.00
C VAL A 102 -5.64 5.01 -2.91
N GLY A 103 -4.55 4.49 -3.46
CA GLY A 103 -4.28 3.04 -3.45
C GLY A 103 -3.59 2.54 -4.70
N GLU A 104 -3.04 3.45 -5.49
CA GLU A 104 -2.45 3.19 -6.80
C GLU A 104 -1.37 2.13 -6.70
N ILE A 105 -0.50 2.26 -5.70
CA ILE A 105 0.63 1.36 -5.49
C ILE A 105 0.13 -0.04 -5.12
N ASN A 106 -0.77 -0.16 -4.13
CA ASN A 106 -1.35 -1.44 -3.73
C ASN A 106 -2.02 -2.14 -4.92
N VAL A 107 -2.86 -1.43 -5.67
CA VAL A 107 -3.52 -2.02 -6.84
C VAL A 107 -2.52 -2.42 -7.91
N ALA A 108 -1.50 -1.60 -8.17
CA ALA A 108 -0.44 -1.93 -9.12
C ALA A 108 0.28 -3.22 -8.71
N ASP A 109 0.60 -3.35 -7.42
CA ASP A 109 1.28 -4.51 -6.86
C ASP A 109 0.47 -5.80 -7.02
N LEU A 110 -0.84 -5.74 -6.80
CA LEU A 110 -1.72 -6.89 -7.04
C LEU A 110 -1.76 -7.25 -8.53
N TYR A 111 -1.74 -6.28 -9.44
CA TYR A 111 -1.63 -6.58 -10.87
C TYR A 111 -0.27 -7.19 -11.25
N VAL A 112 0.82 -6.84 -10.54
CA VAL A 112 2.12 -7.51 -10.72
C VAL A 112 2.03 -9.00 -10.36
N GLU A 113 1.42 -9.34 -9.22
CA GLU A 113 1.21 -10.74 -8.80
C GLU A 113 0.35 -11.51 -9.82
N LEU A 114 -0.63 -10.84 -10.43
CA LEU A 114 -1.46 -11.40 -11.50
C LEU A 114 -0.78 -11.43 -12.88
N ASN A 115 0.49 -11.05 -12.98
CA ASN A 115 1.25 -10.90 -14.23
C ASN A 115 0.59 -9.95 -15.26
N CYS A 116 -0.30 -9.07 -14.80
CA CYS A 116 -0.99 -8.07 -15.59
C CYS A 116 -0.16 -6.79 -15.66
N TYR A 117 1.03 -6.88 -16.28
CA TYR A 117 2.04 -5.82 -16.20
C TYR A 117 1.60 -4.49 -16.84
N LYS A 118 0.70 -4.51 -17.83
CA LYS A 118 0.22 -3.26 -18.45
C LYS A 118 -0.63 -2.47 -17.46
N GLU A 119 -1.58 -3.14 -16.82
CA GLU A 119 -2.43 -2.57 -15.78
C GLU A 119 -1.59 -2.14 -14.57
N ALA A 120 -0.60 -2.94 -14.16
CA ALA A 120 0.33 -2.56 -13.09
C ALA A 120 1.06 -1.25 -13.42
N ILE A 121 1.61 -1.12 -14.63
CA ILE A 121 2.30 0.11 -15.07
C ILE A 121 1.35 1.31 -15.06
N GLU A 122 0.11 1.16 -15.55
CA GLU A 122 -0.88 2.25 -15.53
C GLU A 122 -1.13 2.76 -14.11
N TRP A 123 -1.23 1.86 -13.13
CA TRP A 123 -1.44 2.21 -11.74
C TRP A 123 -0.19 2.80 -11.08
N PHE A 124 0.98 2.21 -11.29
CA PHE A 124 2.23 2.80 -10.79
C PHE A 124 2.45 4.22 -11.32
N GLU A 125 2.17 4.49 -12.60
CA GLU A 125 2.33 5.83 -13.18
C GLU A 125 1.38 6.87 -12.56
N LYS A 126 0.17 6.46 -12.17
CA LYS A 126 -0.75 7.33 -11.42
C LYS A 126 -0.18 7.70 -10.05
N GLY A 127 0.36 6.72 -9.33
CA GLY A 127 0.94 6.95 -8.01
C GLY A 127 2.32 7.62 -8.03
N TYR A 128 3.06 7.52 -9.15
CA TYR A 128 4.49 7.85 -9.22
C TYR A 128 4.85 9.30 -8.81
N LYS A 129 3.92 10.23 -9.01
CA LYS A 129 4.10 11.66 -8.68
C LYS A 129 3.61 12.02 -7.27
N GLU A 130 2.68 11.24 -6.74
CA GLU A 130 1.98 11.55 -5.49
C GLU A 130 2.69 10.90 -4.29
N TYR A 131 3.29 9.73 -4.49
CA TYR A 131 3.90 8.95 -3.42
C TYR A 131 5.41 9.12 -3.31
N TRP A 132 5.89 9.04 -2.07
CA TRP A 132 7.31 8.89 -1.76
C TRP A 132 7.87 7.63 -2.41
N LYS A 133 9.08 7.74 -2.96
CA LYS A 133 9.74 6.65 -3.67
C LYS A 133 10.50 5.80 -2.66
N SER A 134 10.00 4.61 -2.36
CA SER A 134 10.73 3.59 -1.61
C SER A 134 11.33 2.54 -2.55
N PRO A 135 12.47 1.91 -2.19
CA PRO A 135 13.09 0.89 -3.03
C PRO A 135 12.18 -0.27 -3.40
N ASN A 136 11.23 -0.63 -2.51
CA ASN A 136 10.35 -1.76 -2.72
C ASN A 136 9.41 -1.54 -3.91
N TRP A 137 8.48 -0.58 -3.81
CA TRP A 137 7.45 -0.41 -4.83
C TRP A 137 8.05 0.11 -6.15
N ILE A 138 9.14 0.89 -6.09
CA ILE A 138 9.90 1.27 -7.29
C ILE A 138 10.51 0.02 -7.94
N GLY A 139 11.02 -0.92 -7.15
CA GLY A 139 11.49 -2.22 -7.63
C GLY A 139 10.38 -2.97 -8.37
N ARG A 140 9.18 -3.05 -7.79
CA ARG A 140 8.01 -3.70 -8.42
C ARG A 140 7.57 -2.97 -9.69
N PHE A 141 7.60 -1.65 -9.71
CA PHE A 141 7.33 -0.85 -10.90
C PHE A 141 8.34 -1.11 -12.02
N VAL A 142 9.65 -1.07 -11.70
CA VAL A 142 10.73 -1.39 -12.66
C VAL A 142 10.60 -2.83 -13.15
N TYR A 143 10.23 -3.78 -12.29
CA TYR A 143 9.96 -5.15 -12.68
C TYR A 143 8.82 -5.25 -13.68
N ALA A 144 7.68 -4.57 -13.44
CA ALA A 144 6.56 -4.52 -14.37
C ALA A 144 6.98 -3.93 -15.74
N LEU A 145 7.73 -2.82 -15.73
CA LEU A 145 8.27 -2.20 -16.93
C LEU A 145 9.22 -3.15 -17.69
N TYR A 146 10.07 -3.89 -16.97
CA TYR A 146 10.99 -4.87 -17.54
C TYR A 146 10.24 -6.01 -18.23
N LYS A 147 9.21 -6.57 -17.58
CA LYS A 147 8.35 -7.60 -18.15
C LYS A 147 7.54 -7.10 -19.36
N ALA A 148 7.27 -5.80 -19.42
CA ALA A 148 6.64 -5.14 -20.56
C ALA A 148 7.63 -4.65 -21.65
N ASN A 149 8.94 -4.86 -21.48
CA ASN A 149 10.01 -4.36 -22.36
C ASN A 149 10.07 -2.82 -22.51
N ASN A 150 9.64 -2.07 -21.50
CA ASN A 150 9.66 -0.60 -21.50
C ASN A 150 10.99 -0.05 -20.93
N PHE A 151 12.10 -0.35 -21.61
CA PHE A 151 13.45 -0.02 -21.13
C PHE A 151 13.74 1.49 -21.05
N SER A 152 13.10 2.31 -21.89
CA SER A 152 13.24 3.77 -21.79
C SER A 152 12.74 4.27 -20.44
N ARG A 153 11.53 3.85 -20.06
CA ARG A 153 10.92 4.27 -18.81
C ARG A 153 11.65 3.73 -17.58
N ILE A 154 12.21 2.51 -17.66
CA ILE A 154 13.08 1.96 -16.58
C ILE A 154 14.23 2.91 -16.28
N ASN A 155 14.95 3.37 -17.32
CA ASN A 155 16.10 4.25 -17.15
C ASN A 155 15.69 5.61 -16.56
N GLU A 156 14.54 6.14 -16.97
CA GLU A 156 13.98 7.37 -16.41
C GLU A 156 13.64 7.21 -14.93
N VAL A 157 12.88 6.17 -14.58
CA VAL A 157 12.43 5.91 -13.20
C VAL A 157 13.62 5.73 -12.26
N ILE A 158 14.62 4.93 -12.65
CA ILE A 158 15.82 4.70 -11.82
C ILE A 158 16.60 6.01 -11.65
N ARG A 159 16.80 6.76 -12.73
CA ARG A 159 17.53 8.04 -12.69
C ARG A 159 16.81 9.03 -11.77
N GLU A 160 15.51 9.20 -11.93
CA GLU A 160 14.69 10.12 -11.11
C GLU A 160 14.71 9.71 -9.63
N SER A 161 14.58 8.41 -9.31
CA SER A 161 14.69 7.93 -7.93
C SER A 161 16.07 8.18 -7.31
N ILE A 162 17.15 8.01 -8.09
CA ILE A 162 18.51 8.32 -7.63
C ILE A 162 18.70 9.83 -7.44
N GLU A 163 18.21 10.66 -8.36
CA GLU A 163 18.31 12.13 -8.28
C GLU A 163 17.60 12.65 -7.03
N VAL A 164 16.37 12.20 -6.78
CA VAL A 164 15.57 12.57 -5.59
C VAL A 164 16.28 12.13 -4.31
N LYS A 165 16.68 10.85 -4.21
CA LYS A 165 17.35 10.33 -3.01
C LYS A 165 18.70 10.99 -2.75
N THR A 166 19.44 11.33 -3.80
CA THR A 166 20.72 12.05 -3.65
C THR A 166 20.50 13.46 -3.12
N ALA A 167 19.47 14.17 -3.60
CA ALA A 167 19.11 15.48 -3.06
C ALA A 167 18.72 15.42 -1.58
N GLU A 168 17.93 14.41 -1.17
CA GLU A 168 17.56 14.20 0.24
C GLU A 168 18.78 13.96 1.14
N ILE A 169 19.75 13.16 0.67
CA ILE A 169 21.02 12.96 1.39
C ILE A 169 21.76 14.29 1.56
N GLU A 170 21.84 15.11 0.51
CA GLU A 170 22.48 16.43 0.55
C GLU A 170 21.75 17.39 1.50
N ASP A 171 20.42 17.38 1.50
CA ASP A 171 19.59 18.20 2.39
C ASP A 171 19.84 17.85 3.85
N VAL A 172 19.77 16.56 4.22
CA VAL A 172 20.05 16.09 5.59
C VAL A 172 21.49 16.41 5.99
N GLN A 173 22.46 16.26 5.07
CA GLN A 173 23.86 16.61 5.33
C GLN A 173 24.06 18.08 5.68
N ASN A 174 23.32 18.98 5.02
CA ASN A 174 23.44 20.43 5.21
C ASN A 174 22.60 20.97 6.38
N GLU A 175 21.66 20.18 6.91
CA GLU A 175 20.79 20.60 8.01
C GLU A 175 21.55 20.67 9.35
N GLU A 176 21.31 21.72 10.14
CA GLU A 176 21.91 21.87 11.48
C GLU A 176 21.14 21.02 12.50
N VAL A 177 21.87 20.32 13.37
CA VAL A 177 21.26 19.45 14.38
C VAL A 177 20.67 20.28 15.52
N GLU A 178 19.34 20.23 15.66
CA GLU A 178 18.59 20.99 16.67
C GLU A 178 17.62 20.12 17.50
N GLY A 179 17.33 20.55 18.73
CA GLY A 179 16.31 19.92 19.57
C GLY A 179 16.68 18.52 20.08
N ASN A 180 15.80 17.55 19.84
CA ASN A 180 15.98 16.15 20.25
C ASN A 180 16.69 15.29 19.19
N TRP A 181 17.01 15.86 18.03
CA TRP A 181 17.78 15.21 16.98
C TRP A 181 19.28 15.30 17.32
N THR A 182 20.03 14.22 17.13
CA THR A 182 21.47 14.15 17.42
C THR A 182 22.30 13.94 16.15
N GLU A 183 23.60 14.25 16.22
CA GLU A 183 24.55 13.93 15.13
C GLU A 183 24.59 12.43 14.81
N ASN A 184 24.29 11.57 15.78
CA ASN A 184 24.20 10.14 15.54
C ASN A 184 22.95 9.79 14.73
N ASP A 185 21.78 10.35 15.09
CA ASP A 185 20.53 10.14 14.36
C ASP A 185 20.64 10.66 12.92
N LYS A 186 21.28 11.83 12.74
CA LYS A 186 21.59 12.39 11.41
C LYS A 186 22.43 11.43 10.58
N LYS A 187 23.48 10.86 11.20
CA LYS A 187 24.35 9.91 10.53
C LYS A 187 23.61 8.62 10.15
N GLU A 188 22.80 8.07 11.06
CA GLU A 188 22.00 6.87 10.81
C GLU A 188 21.02 7.08 9.66
N LEU A 189 20.33 8.23 9.62
CA LEU A 189 19.42 8.59 8.52
C LEU A 189 20.14 8.71 7.17
N ILE A 190 21.34 9.33 7.15
CA ILE A 190 22.15 9.40 5.94
C ILE A 190 22.60 8.00 5.48
N GLU A 191 22.99 7.13 6.41
CA GLU A 191 23.36 5.75 6.09
C GLU A 191 22.18 4.98 5.47
N GLU A 192 20.98 5.11 6.04
CA GLU A 192 19.74 4.55 5.49
C GLU A 192 19.47 5.05 4.06
N TYR A 193 19.50 6.37 3.84
CA TYR A 193 19.26 6.93 2.50
C TYR A 193 20.33 6.52 1.49
N ILE A 194 21.58 6.34 1.91
CA ILE A 194 22.64 5.80 1.05
C ILE A 194 22.33 4.35 0.66
N GLU A 195 21.84 3.53 1.59
CA GLU A 195 21.41 2.16 1.32
C GLU A 195 20.25 2.12 0.31
N GLU A 196 19.22 2.94 0.51
CA GLU A 196 18.11 3.08 -0.44
C GLU A 196 18.60 3.52 -1.83
N ASN A 197 19.48 4.52 -1.90
CA ASN A 197 20.06 5.00 -3.15
C ASN A 197 20.87 3.89 -3.86
N ASN A 198 21.58 3.05 -3.09
CA ASN A 198 22.30 1.91 -3.62
C ASN A 198 21.35 0.82 -4.14
N CYS A 199 20.18 0.65 -3.52
CA CYS A 199 19.13 -0.23 -4.03
C CYS A 199 18.67 0.22 -5.43
N TYR A 200 18.40 1.52 -5.65
CA TYR A 200 18.04 2.05 -6.98
C TYR A 200 19.14 1.80 -8.03
N LYS A 201 20.41 2.07 -7.67
CA LYS A 201 21.56 1.90 -8.59
C LYS A 201 21.75 0.47 -9.08
N LYS A 202 21.46 -0.52 -8.23
CA LYS A 202 21.62 -1.96 -8.54
C LYS A 202 20.32 -2.61 -9.01
N MET A 203 19.22 -1.86 -9.07
CA MET A 203 17.88 -2.40 -9.23
C MET A 203 17.71 -3.18 -10.52
N ILE A 204 18.09 -2.59 -11.66
CA ILE A 204 17.95 -3.23 -12.97
C ILE A 204 18.85 -4.47 -13.09
N GLU A 205 20.10 -4.40 -12.62
CA GLU A 205 21.03 -5.54 -12.63
C GLU A 205 20.46 -6.72 -11.85
N ARG A 206 19.87 -6.46 -10.67
CA ARG A 206 19.20 -7.50 -9.88
C ARG A 206 18.05 -8.13 -10.68
N ILE A 207 17.16 -7.31 -11.24
CA ILE A 207 16.00 -7.80 -12.00
C ILE A 207 16.44 -8.61 -13.23
N GLU A 208 17.48 -8.17 -13.94
CA GLU A 208 18.08 -8.89 -15.07
C GLU A 208 18.70 -10.23 -14.65
N SER A 209 19.23 -10.33 -13.43
CA SER A 209 19.73 -11.59 -12.85
C SER A 209 18.63 -12.58 -12.46
N GLY A 210 17.35 -12.22 -12.63
CA GLY A 210 16.19 -13.04 -12.30
C GLY A 210 15.58 -12.77 -10.93
N TYR A 211 16.03 -11.71 -10.23
CA TYR A 211 15.36 -11.27 -9.00
C TYR A 211 13.95 -10.77 -9.33
N VAL A 212 12.97 -11.28 -8.58
CA VAL A 212 11.59 -10.77 -8.58
C VAL A 212 11.39 -10.05 -7.26
N PRO A 213 11.13 -8.73 -7.27
CA PRO A 213 10.77 -8.00 -6.06
C PRO A 213 9.53 -8.62 -5.42
N GLY A 214 9.61 -8.97 -4.13
CA GLY A 214 8.50 -9.57 -3.39
C GLY A 214 7.37 -8.57 -3.17
N LEU A 215 6.16 -9.05 -2.93
CA LEU A 215 5.09 -8.22 -2.41
C LEU A 215 5.37 -8.04 -0.93
N GLU A 216 5.86 -6.86 -0.53
CA GLU A 216 5.99 -6.52 0.88
C GLU A 216 4.78 -5.68 1.24
N PHE A 217 3.94 -6.20 2.12
CA PHE A 217 3.01 -5.36 2.85
C PHE A 217 3.84 -4.60 3.87
N GLU A 218 4.44 -3.48 3.45
CA GLU A 218 4.99 -2.50 4.38
C GLU A 218 3.80 -1.95 5.16
N THR A 219 3.45 -2.58 6.29
CA THR A 219 2.72 -1.89 7.34
C THR A 219 3.67 -0.87 7.95
N ASP A 220 4.05 0.15 7.17
CA ASP A 220 4.72 1.29 7.73
C ASP A 220 3.74 1.88 8.73
N TYR A 221 4.01 1.58 10.00
CA TYR A 221 3.32 2.11 11.18
C TYR A 221 3.30 3.65 11.17
N ILE A 222 4.05 4.26 10.25
CA ILE A 222 4.25 5.69 10.06
C ILE A 222 3.89 6.09 8.61
N GLY A 223 2.65 5.86 8.17
CA GLY A 223 2.16 6.68 7.06
C GLY A 223 0.95 6.18 6.28
N ALA A 224 0.80 4.87 6.09
CA ALA A 224 -0.25 4.34 5.23
C ALA A 224 -1.50 4.01 6.06
N CYS A 225 -2.65 4.59 5.70
CA CYS A 225 -3.89 4.28 6.39
C CYS A 225 -4.71 3.23 5.66
N TYR A 226 -4.71 2.02 6.21
CA TYR A 226 -5.31 0.85 5.59
C TYR A 226 -6.79 0.62 5.92
N LEU A 227 -7.31 1.40 6.85
CA LEU A 227 -8.69 1.28 7.33
C LEU A 227 -9.59 2.30 6.61
N PHE A 228 -10.74 1.81 6.16
CA PHE A 228 -11.80 2.64 5.59
C PHE A 228 -12.23 3.69 6.61
N GLY A 229 -12.28 4.94 6.18
CA GLY A 229 -12.67 6.08 7.02
C GLY A 229 -11.57 6.62 7.92
N CYS A 230 -10.31 6.30 7.61
CA CYS A 230 -9.19 6.93 8.26
C CYS A 230 -9.06 8.43 7.94
N LYS A 231 -8.91 9.23 8.99
CA LYS A 231 -8.86 10.71 8.90
C LYS A 231 -7.66 11.26 8.13
N ARG A 232 -6.61 10.46 7.93
CA ARG A 232 -5.39 10.87 7.20
C ARG A 232 -5.64 11.18 5.72
N HIS A 233 -6.70 10.62 5.13
CA HIS A 233 -7.00 10.79 3.70
C HIS A 233 -8.16 11.74 3.39
N ASN A 234 -8.88 12.26 4.40
CA ASN A 234 -9.93 13.29 4.29
C ASN A 234 -10.82 13.21 3.02
N HIS A 235 -11.29 12.00 2.68
CA HIS A 235 -12.04 11.74 1.44
C HIS A 235 -13.55 11.77 1.70
N LEU A 236 -14.30 12.36 0.78
CA LEU A 236 -15.77 12.44 0.82
C LEU A 236 -16.47 11.07 0.89
N GLU A 237 -15.85 9.99 0.40
CA GLU A 237 -16.37 8.62 0.50
C GLU A 237 -16.36 8.07 1.93
N TYR A 238 -15.73 8.78 2.88
CA TYR A 238 -15.64 8.42 4.30
C TYR A 238 -16.60 9.21 5.19
N GLU A 239 -17.35 10.14 4.62
CA GLU A 239 -18.41 10.87 5.32
C GLU A 239 -19.73 10.11 5.14
N GLU A 240 -19.95 9.05 5.94
CA GLU A 240 -21.29 8.47 6.16
C GLU A 240 -22.11 9.28 7.17
#